data_AF-A0A951JKF3-F1
#
_entry.id   AF-A0A951JKF3-F1
#
_cell.length_a   1.000
_cell.length_b   1.000
_cell.length_c   1.000
_cell.angle_alpha   90.00
_cell.angle_beta   90.00
_cell.angle_gamma   90.00
#
_symmetry.space_group_name_H-M   'P 1'
#
loop_
_entity.id
_entity.type
_entity.pdbx_description
1 polymer ?
#
loop_
_entity_poly.entity_id
_entity_poly.type
_entity_poly.pdbx_seq_one_letter_code
_entity_poly.pdbx_strand_id
1 'polypeptide(L)' 'MADTAELVVATRSGDGAALGLLLQRHRAWSYAVALGYLRDPVEAQDAVQYAFLVAVQHVGSLRAPDAFTP' A
#
# COMPACT_ATOMS: atom_id res chain seq x y z
N MET A 1 12.32 8.00 -12.03
CA MET A 1 11.14 7.29 -11.47
C MET A 1 11.62 5.88 -11.18
N ALA A 2 11.67 5.46 -9.92
CA ALA A 2 12.09 4.11 -9.57
C ALA A 2 11.04 3.10 -10.05
N ASP A 3 11.49 1.95 -10.55
CA ASP A 3 10.59 0.90 -11.00
C ASP A 3 9.86 0.26 -9.80
N THR A 4 8.63 -0.21 -9.98
CA THR A 4 7.85 -0.82 -8.89
C THR A 4 8.62 -1.99 -8.28
N ALA A 5 9.31 -2.79 -9.10
CA ALA A 5 10.15 -3.89 -8.65
C ALA A 5 11.31 -3.42 -7.74
N GLU A 6 11.97 -2.32 -8.08
CA GLU A 6 13.06 -1.74 -7.27
C GLU A 6 12.55 -1.24 -5.91
N LEU A 7 11.39 -0.57 -5.90
CA LEU A 7 10.78 -0.12 -4.66
C LEU A 7 10.42 -1.29 -3.76
N VAL A 8 9.93 -2.39 -4.32
CA VAL A 8 9.57 -3.57 -3.51
C VAL A 8 10.80 -4.26 -2.93
N VAL A 9 11.91 -4.35 -3.67
CA VAL A 9 13.18 -4.87 -3.15
C VAL A 9 13.71 -4.01 -2.01
N ALA A 10 13.71 -2.68 -2.16
CA ALA A 10 14.12 -1.76 -1.10
C ALA A 10 13.22 -1.87 0.14
N THR A 11 11.90 -1.97 -0.08
CA THR A 11 10.88 -2.14 0.94
C THR A 11 11.12 -3.40 1.79
N ARG A 12 11.54 -4.51 1.18
CA ARG A 12 11.91 -5.75 1.91
C ARG A 12 13.15 -5.62 2.77
N SER A 13 14.07 -4.73 2.41
CA SER A 13 15.26 -4.41 3.21
C SER A 13 14.95 -3.44 4.37
N GLY A 14 13.68 -3.08 4.58
CA GLY A 14 13.25 -2.17 5.63
C GLY A 14 13.25 -0.69 5.21
N ASP A 15 13.36 -0.39 3.92
CA ASP A 15 13.30 0.98 3.42
C ASP A 15 11.85 1.52 3.50
N GLY A 16 11.57 2.26 4.57
CA GLY A 16 10.28 2.91 4.78
C GLY A 16 9.94 3.99 3.75
N ALA A 17 10.93 4.60 3.09
CA ALA A 17 10.69 5.60 2.05
C ALA A 17 10.21 4.93 0.75
N ALA A 18 10.79 3.79 0.41
CA ALA A 18 10.34 2.98 -0.72
C ALA A 18 8.90 2.46 -0.51
N LEU A 19 8.58 2.01 0.71
CA LEU A 19 7.22 1.61 1.07
C LEU A 19 6.24 2.79 0.94
N GLY A 20 6.61 3.96 1.44
CA GLY A 20 5.78 5.17 1.37
C GLY A 20 5.40 5.51 -0.07
N LEU A 21 6.34 5.38 -1.02
CA LEU A 21 6.08 5.60 -2.44
C LEU A 21 5.11 4.58 -3.04
N LEU A 22 5.25 3.30 -2.67
CA LEU A 22 4.31 2.25 -3.10
C LEU A 22 2.89 2.54 -2.58
N LEU A 23 2.76 2.80 -1.27
CA LEU A 23 1.46 3.09 -0.65
C LEU A 23 0.81 4.35 -1.26
N GLN A 24 1.59 5.41 -1.52
CA GLN A 24 1.11 6.62 -2.18
C GLN A 24 0.49 6.30 -3.55
N ARG A 25 1.14 5.42 -4.33
CA ARG A 25 0.69 5.02 -5.66
C ARG A 25 -0.59 4.18 -5.62
N HIS A 26 -0.75 3.34 -4.61
CA HIS A 26 -1.94 2.50 -4.44
C HIS A 26 -3.11 3.23 -3.77
N ARG A 27 -2.87 4.36 -3.09
CA ARG A 27 -3.89 5.07 -2.29
C ARG A 27 -5.17 5.38 -3.07
N ALA A 28 -5.07 5.90 -4.30
CA ALA A 28 -6.23 6.27 -5.09
C ALA A 28 -7.08 5.05 -5.47
N TRP A 29 -6.45 3.95 -5.85
CA TRP A 29 -7.12 2.71 -6.19
C TRP A 29 -7.73 2.04 -4.95
N SER A 30 -6.98 1.92 -3.85
CA SER A 30 -7.48 1.36 -2.60
C SER A 30 -8.67 2.14 -2.05
N TYR A 31 -8.64 3.48 -2.17
CA TYR A 31 -9.78 4.33 -1.81
C TYR A 31 -10.99 4.11 -2.70
N ALA A 32 -10.80 4.00 -4.02
CA ALA A 32 -11.90 3.71 -4.94
C ALA A 32 -12.56 2.35 -4.64
N VAL A 33 -11.76 1.33 -4.33
CA VAL A 33 -12.26 0.02 -3.90
C VAL A 33 -13.03 0.14 -2.59
N ALA A 34 -12.45 0.74 -1.55
CA ALA A 34 -13.08 0.89 -0.24
C ALA A 34 -14.40 1.68 -0.34
N LEU A 35 -14.43 2.75 -1.12
CA LEU A 35 -15.63 3.55 -1.37
C LEU A 35 -16.72 2.75 -2.09
N GLY A 36 -16.36 1.87 -3.03
CA GLY A 36 -17.32 1.00 -3.71
C GLY A 36 -18.03 0.02 -2.76
N TYR A 37 -17.33 -0.48 -1.75
CA TYR A 37 -17.87 -1.40 -0.74
C TYR A 37 -18.62 -0.69 0.39
N LEU A 38 -18.01 0.32 0.99
CA LEU A 38 -18.53 0.97 2.20
C LEU A 38 -19.56 2.05 1.87
N ARG A 39 -19.46 2.67 0.69
CA ARG A 39 -20.32 3.79 0.23
C ARG A 39 -20.34 5.01 1.18
N ASP A 40 -19.39 5.07 2.11
CA ASP A 40 -19.14 6.19 3.01
C ASP A 40 -17.69 6.66 2.81
N PRO A 41 -17.45 7.96 2.51
CA PRO A 41 -16.11 8.47 2.25
C PRO A 41 -15.21 8.48 3.49
N VAL A 42 -15.77 8.67 4.69
CA VAL A 42 -15.02 8.68 5.95
C VAL A 42 -14.60 7.26 6.31
N GLU A 43 -15.51 6.29 6.27
CA GLU A 43 -15.17 4.89 6.51
C GLU A 43 -14.20 4.35 5.45
N ALA A 44 -14.35 4.74 4.19
CA ALA A 44 -13.42 4.37 3.13
C ALA A 44 -12.01 4.92 3.39
N GLN A 45 -11.91 6.17 3.86
CA GLN A 45 -10.62 6.74 4.22
C GLN A 45 -9.99 6.00 5.42
N ASP A 46 -10.77 5.70 6.45
CA ASP A 46 -10.29 4.97 7.64
C ASP A 46 -9.84 3.55 7.28
N ALA A 47 -10.61 2.83 6.47
CA ALA A 47 -10.27 1.49 6.01
C ALA A 47 -8.95 1.45 5.22
N VAL A 48 -8.73 2.42 4.31
CA VAL A 48 -7.45 2.54 3.58
C VAL A 48 -6.30 2.86 4.53
N GLN A 49 -6.53 3.76 5.49
CA GLN A 49 -5.53 4.15 6.46
C GLN A 49 -5.13 2.96 7.35
N TYR A 50 -6.09 2.18 7.82
CA TYR A 50 -5.87 0.96 8.59
C TYR A 50 -5.12 -0.10 7.76
N ALA A 51 -5.53 -0.35 6.52
CA ALA A 51 -4.84 -1.28 5.63
C ALA A 51 -3.37 -0.88 5.41
N PHE A 52 -3.09 0.41 5.29
CA PHE A 52 -1.72 0.92 5.14
C PHE A 52 -0.89 0.76 6.42
N LEU A 53 -1.48 0.95 7.61
CA LEU A 53 -0.82 0.65 8.88
C LEU A 53 -0.44 -0.83 8.99
N VAL A 54 -1.35 -1.73 8.60
CA VAL A 54 -1.09 -3.17 8.57
C VAL A 54 0.04 -3.49 7.59
N ALA A 55 0.05 -2.87 6.40
CA ALA A 55 1.11 -3.04 5.41
C ALA A 55 2.48 -2.59 5.94
N VAL A 56 2.55 -1.46 6.64
CA VAL A 56 3.78 -0.97 7.29
C VAL A 56 4.28 -1.93 8.36
N GLN A 57 3.39 -2.45 9.20
CA GLN A 57 3.75 -3.39 10.28
C GLN A 57 4.29 -4.73 9.74
N HIS A 58 3.81 -5.16 8.57
CA HIS A 58 4.13 -6.47 7.98
C HIS A 58 5.07 -6.37 6.77
N VAL A 59 5.64 -5.20 6.51
CA VAL A 59 6.48 -4.97 5.33
C VAL A 59 7.70 -5.90 5.27
N GLY A 60 8.31 -6.20 6.42
CA GLY A 60 9.43 -7.13 6.52
C GLY A 60 9.06 -8.61 6.31
N SER A 61 7.76 -8.95 6.36
CA SER A 61 7.26 -10.30 6.12
C SER A 61 6.56 -10.46 4.76
N LEU A 62 6.67 -9.46 3.88
CA LEU A 62 6.10 -9.47 2.54
C LEU A 62 6.73 -10.59 1.69
N ARG A 63 6.01 -11.71 1.54
CA ARG A 63 6.48 -12.91 0.81
C ARG A 63 6.35 -12.78 -0.71
N ALA A 64 5.37 -12.01 -1.17
CA ALA A 64 5.02 -11.86 -2.58
C ALA A 64 5.13 -10.38 -3.01
N PRO A 65 6.29 -9.96 -3.53
CA PRO A 65 6.52 -8.58 -3.96
C PRO A 65 5.60 -8.14 -5.11
N ASP A 66 5.20 -9.09 -5.96
CA ASP A 66 4.36 -8.87 -7.14
C ASP A 66 2.88 -8.65 -6.80
N ALA A 67 2.49 -8.78 -5.52
CA ALA A 67 1.15 -8.47 -5.05
C ALA A 67 0.84 -6.97 -5.07
N PHE A 68 1.86 -6.10 -5.15
CA PHE A 68 1.73 -4.66 -5.40
C PHE A 68 1.64 -4.37 -6.91
N THR A 69 0.86 -5.16 -7.64
CA THR A 69 0.49 -4.87 -9.03
C THR A 69 -0.81 -4.05 -9.05
N PRO A 70 -0.95 -3.09 -9.98
CA PRO A 70 -2.16 -2.29 -10.13
C PRO A 70 -3.37 -3.10 -10.60
#